data_AF-A0A957CDM7-F1
#
_entry.id   AF-A0A957CDM7-F1
#
_cell.length_a   1.000
_cell.length_b   1.000
_cell.length_c   1.000
_cell.angle_alpha   90.00
_cell.angle_beta   90.00
_cell.angle_gamma   90.00
#
_symmetry.space_group_name_H-M   'P 1'
#
loop_
_entity.id
_entity.type
_entity.pdbx_description
1 polymer ?
#
loop_
_entity_poly.entity_id
_entity_poly.type
_entity_poly.pdbx_seq_one_letter_code
_entity_poly.pdbx_strand_id
1 'polypeptide(L)'
;PEDSDTFSRAYQQMLGPLGDARYLIVRDAGSIRNPIYRGMWLGIRPFLPNLDERAYHAVPDILASHKKRAEALAKFWRQYVGGGELIYTRRAEGREILLQARSKQHGRIRQMAFELWK
;
A
#
# COMPACT_ATOMS: atom_id res chain seq x y z
N PRO A 1 -26.64 -3.29 -0.68
CA PRO A 1 -25.89 -4.46 -1.19
C PRO A 1 -24.77 -4.05 -2.17
N GLU A 2 -25.10 -3.24 -3.18
CA GLU A 2 -24.17 -2.80 -4.24
C GLU A 2 -22.95 -2.01 -3.74
N ASP A 3 -23.15 -1.11 -2.76
CA ASP A 3 -22.05 -0.33 -2.17
C ASP A 3 -21.05 -1.20 -1.39
N SER A 4 -21.57 -2.24 -0.70
CA SER A 4 -20.74 -3.16 0.08
C SER A 4 -19.83 -4.00 -0.83
N ASP A 5 -20.37 -4.46 -1.96
CA ASP A 5 -19.60 -5.18 -2.98
C ASP A 5 -18.53 -4.29 -3.60
N THR A 6 -18.88 -3.05 -3.92
CA THR A 6 -17.95 -2.06 -4.48
C THR A 6 -16.79 -1.78 -3.53
N PHE A 7 -17.09 -1.55 -2.25
CA PHE A 7 -16.09 -1.35 -1.22
C PHE A 7 -15.20 -2.59 -1.05
N SER A 8 -15.81 -3.77 -0.94
CA SER A 8 -15.09 -5.04 -0.74
C SER A 8 -14.12 -5.32 -1.88
N ARG A 9 -14.55 -5.10 -3.13
CA ARG A 9 -13.68 -5.22 -4.31
C ARG A 9 -12.53 -4.23 -4.27
N ALA A 10 -12.81 -2.96 -3.98
CA ALA A 10 -11.76 -1.94 -3.88
C ALA A 10 -10.73 -2.29 -2.79
N TYR A 11 -11.21 -2.76 -1.64
CA TYR A 11 -10.36 -3.19 -0.54
C TYR A 11 -9.50 -4.40 -0.91
N GLN A 12 -10.07 -5.42 -1.56
CA GLN A 12 -9.35 -6.58 -2.08
C GLN A 12 -8.27 -6.18 -3.10
N GLN A 13 -8.57 -5.25 -4.00
CA GLN A 13 -7.58 -4.73 -4.95
C GLN A 13 -6.39 -4.07 -4.25
N MET A 14 -6.64 -3.35 -3.16
CA MET A 14 -5.62 -2.61 -2.42
C MET A 14 -4.72 -3.51 -1.57
N LEU A 15 -5.30 -4.55 -0.96
CA LEU A 15 -4.59 -5.48 -0.08
C LEU A 15 -4.10 -6.75 -0.79
N GLY A 16 -4.61 -7.02 -1.98
CA GLY A 16 -4.24 -8.17 -2.79
C GLY A 16 -2.83 -8.08 -3.36
N PRO A 17 -2.43 -9.08 -4.17
CA PRO A 17 -1.20 -9.03 -4.94
C PRO A 17 -1.22 -7.83 -5.89
N LEU A 18 -0.07 -7.14 -6.02
CA LEU A 18 0.07 -6.02 -6.94
C LEU A 18 -0.26 -6.45 -8.38
N GLY A 19 -1.37 -5.93 -8.91
CA GLY A 19 -1.84 -6.11 -10.29
C GLY A 19 -1.16 -5.17 -11.29
N ASP A 20 -1.80 -4.93 -12.44
CA ASP A 20 -1.45 -3.84 -13.38
C ASP A 20 -2.09 -2.51 -12.92
N ALA A 21 -1.84 -2.15 -11.65
CA ALA A 21 -2.44 -0.99 -11.02
C ALA A 21 -1.96 0.30 -11.70
N ARG A 22 -2.87 1.19 -12.08
CA ARG A 22 -2.54 2.47 -12.75
C ARG A 22 -1.78 3.44 -11.84
N TYR A 23 -2.08 3.39 -10.54
CA TYR A 23 -1.36 4.13 -9.53
C TYR A 23 -0.94 3.20 -8.40
N LEU A 24 0.23 3.48 -7.84
CA LEU A 24 0.71 2.88 -6.61
C LEU A 24 0.77 3.92 -5.52
N ILE A 25 0.47 3.51 -4.31
CA ILE A 25 0.66 4.31 -3.12
C ILE A 25 1.75 3.72 -2.24
N VAL A 26 2.73 4.55 -1.92
CA VAL A 26 3.86 4.17 -1.06
C VAL A 26 3.45 4.30 0.39
N ARG A 27 3.71 3.26 1.17
CA ARG A 27 3.54 3.24 2.62
C ARG A 27 4.92 3.20 3.27
N ASP A 28 5.18 4.23 4.06
CA ASP A 28 6.40 4.36 4.86
C ASP A 28 5.98 4.47 6.33
N ALA A 29 6.48 3.54 7.15
CA ALA A 29 6.05 3.38 8.53
C ALA A 29 6.56 4.51 9.44
N GLY A 30 7.67 5.17 9.06
CA GLY A 30 8.23 6.30 9.81
C GLY A 30 7.53 7.63 9.53
N SER A 31 6.60 7.69 8.56
CA SER A 31 6.05 8.94 8.02
C SER A 31 4.74 9.41 8.67
N ILE A 32 4.29 8.80 9.77
CA ILE A 32 3.04 9.18 10.45
C ILE A 32 3.15 10.62 11.00
N ARG A 33 2.37 11.55 10.44
CA ARG A 33 2.44 12.99 10.75
C ARG A 33 1.78 13.40 12.06
N ASN A 34 0.77 12.66 12.51
CA ASN A 34 0.03 13.03 13.72
C ASN A 34 0.85 12.64 14.97
N PRO A 35 1.17 13.59 15.86
CA PRO A 35 2.04 13.35 17.01
C PRO A 35 1.50 12.28 17.97
N ILE A 36 0.18 12.18 18.15
CA ILE A 36 -0.44 11.18 19.02
C ILE A 36 -0.23 9.78 18.44
N TYR A 37 -0.61 9.58 17.18
CA TYR A 37 -0.44 8.28 16.51
C TYR A 37 1.04 7.91 16.35
N ARG A 38 1.93 8.89 16.12
CA ARG A 38 3.37 8.67 16.07
C ARG A 38 3.95 8.19 17.40
N GLY A 39 3.51 8.76 18.52
CA GLY A 39 3.92 8.33 19.86
C GLY A 39 3.49 6.89 20.16
N MET A 40 2.22 6.56 19.88
CA MET A 40 1.72 5.18 19.99
C MET A 40 2.51 4.22 19.08
N TRP A 41 2.79 4.65 17.85
CA TRP A 41 3.52 3.84 16.87
C TRP A 41 4.96 3.54 17.30
N LEU A 42 5.68 4.51 17.86
CA LEU A 42 7.03 4.31 18.42
C LEU A 42 7.05 3.28 19.56
N GLY A 43 5.98 3.21 20.35
CA GLY A 43 5.84 2.19 21.41
C GLY A 43 5.64 0.77 20.87
N ILE A 44 4.90 0.60 19.77
CA ILE A 44 4.63 -0.73 19.18
C ILE A 44 5.72 -1.19 18.20
N ARG A 45 6.46 -0.27 17.58
CA ARG A 45 7.49 -0.56 16.57
C ARG A 45 8.50 -1.66 16.97
N PRO A 46 9.09 -1.68 18.19
CA PRO A 46 10.04 -2.74 18.55
C PRO A 46 9.43 -4.15 18.54
N PHE A 47 8.10 -4.27 18.62
CA PHE A 47 7.39 -5.55 18.51
C PHE A 47 7.06 -5.94 17.06
N LEU A 48 7.35 -5.08 16.09
CA LEU A 48 7.01 -5.23 14.66
C LEU A 48 8.22 -4.92 13.73
N PRO A 49 9.36 -5.64 13.86
CA PRO A 49 10.63 -5.28 13.21
C PRO A 49 10.62 -5.33 11.67
N ASN A 50 9.65 -6.00 11.04
CA ASN A 50 9.53 -6.12 9.58
C ASN A 50 8.53 -5.13 8.96
N LEU A 51 8.01 -4.20 9.77
CA LEU A 51 6.99 -3.24 9.36
C LEU A 51 7.58 -1.90 8.91
N ASP A 52 8.91 -1.72 8.92
CA ASP A 52 9.57 -0.47 8.52
C ASP A 52 9.91 -0.39 7.02
N GLU A 53 9.75 -1.50 6.28
CA GLU A 53 10.08 -1.50 4.86
C GLU A 53 9.05 -0.69 4.05
N ARG A 54 9.54 0.03 3.02
CA ARG A 54 8.69 0.68 2.03
C ARG A 54 7.80 -0.36 1.37
N ALA A 55 6.51 -0.28 1.65
CA ALA A 55 5.51 -1.13 1.03
C ALA A 55 4.78 -0.35 -0.06
N TYR A 56 4.35 -1.05 -1.11
CA TYR A 56 3.58 -0.47 -2.20
C TYR A 56 2.21 -1.11 -2.23
N HIS A 57 1.18 -0.30 -2.33
CA HIS A 57 -0.20 -0.77 -2.47
C HIS A 57 -0.80 -0.27 -3.78
N ALA A 58 -1.65 -1.09 -4.39
CA ALA A 58 -2.39 -0.69 -5.58
C ALA A 58 -3.50 0.29 -5.21
N VAL A 59 -3.65 1.37 -5.99
CA VAL A 59 -4.85 2.20 -5.90
C VAL A 59 -5.99 1.48 -6.62
N PRO A 60 -7.14 1.25 -5.98
CA PRO A 60 -8.28 0.56 -6.59
C PRO A 60 -8.77 1.26 -7.87
N ASP A 61 -9.26 0.48 -8.84
CA ASP A 61 -9.61 1.00 -10.18
C ASP A 61 -10.66 2.10 -10.12
N ILE A 62 -11.63 1.97 -9.22
CA ILE A 62 -12.69 2.95 -9.00
C ILE A 62 -12.15 4.33 -8.61
N LEU A 63 -11.02 4.38 -7.89
CA LEU A 63 -10.32 5.61 -7.51
C LEU A 63 -9.23 5.99 -8.51
N ALA A 64 -8.59 5.02 -9.15
CA ALA A 64 -7.54 5.23 -10.15
C ALA A 64 -8.06 5.77 -11.49
N SER A 65 -9.36 5.61 -11.76
CA SER A 65 -10.05 6.16 -12.95
C SER A 65 -9.82 7.67 -13.11
N HIS A 66 -9.80 8.43 -12.00
CA HIS A 66 -9.60 9.86 -11.98
C HIS A 66 -8.44 10.25 -11.07
N LYS A 67 -7.46 11.00 -11.61
CA LYS A 67 -6.29 11.48 -10.86
C LYS A 67 -6.67 12.14 -9.52
N LYS A 68 -7.69 13.01 -9.50
CA LYS A 68 -8.15 13.69 -8.27
C LYS A 68 -8.57 12.72 -7.17
N ARG A 69 -9.20 11.59 -7.51
CA ARG A 69 -9.62 10.56 -6.54
C ARG A 69 -8.43 9.77 -6.00
N ALA A 70 -7.49 9.42 -6.88
CA ALA A 70 -6.23 8.80 -6.47
C ALA A 70 -5.41 9.71 -5.54
N GLU A 71 -5.35 11.01 -5.84
CA GLU A 71 -4.71 12.02 -4.99
C GLU A 71 -5.42 12.18 -3.64
N ALA A 72 -6.76 12.15 -3.63
CA ALA A 72 -7.53 12.20 -2.39
C ALA A 72 -7.23 10.99 -1.49
N LEU A 73 -7.18 9.78 -2.06
CA LEU A 73 -6.75 8.59 -1.34
C LEU A 73 -5.33 8.78 -0.78
N ALA A 74 -4.40 9.28 -1.60
CA ALA A 74 -3.02 9.50 -1.17
C ALA A 74 -2.89 10.50 -0.02
N LYS A 75 -3.69 11.56 -0.05
CA LYS A 75 -3.77 12.56 1.04
C LYS A 75 -4.22 11.91 2.35
N PHE A 76 -5.30 11.13 2.34
CA PHE A 76 -5.80 10.49 3.55
C PHE A 76 -4.88 9.36 4.02
N TRP A 77 -4.28 8.62 3.11
CA TRP A 77 -3.28 7.60 3.42
C TRP A 77 -2.08 8.20 4.17
N ARG A 78 -1.55 9.33 3.69
CA ARG A 78 -0.48 10.07 4.36
C ARG A 78 -0.84 10.46 5.79
N GLN A 79 -2.10 10.80 6.02
CA GLN A 79 -2.59 11.24 7.32
C GLN A 79 -2.77 10.07 8.30
N TYR A 80 -3.33 8.95 7.85
CA TYR A 80 -3.77 7.87 8.73
C TYR A 80 -2.88 6.62 8.73
N VAL A 81 -2.19 6.34 7.61
CA VAL A 81 -1.36 5.14 7.44
C VAL A 81 0.13 5.49 7.43
N GLY A 82 0.49 6.67 6.93
CA GLY A 82 1.88 7.09 6.73
C GLY A 82 2.38 6.85 5.30
N GLY A 83 3.22 7.75 4.81
CA GLY A 83 3.67 7.80 3.42
C GLY A 83 2.69 8.58 2.54
N GLY A 84 2.11 7.93 1.54
CA GLY A 84 1.14 8.55 0.62
C GLY A 84 1.80 9.30 -0.53
N GLU A 85 2.96 8.84 -1.00
CA GLU A 85 3.46 9.20 -2.31
C GLU A 85 2.69 8.39 -3.36
N LEU A 86 2.22 9.07 -4.42
CA LEU A 86 1.42 8.48 -5.48
C LEU A 86 2.28 8.36 -6.74
N ILE A 87 2.47 7.13 -7.21
CA ILE A 87 3.30 6.83 -8.38
C ILE A 87 2.40 6.39 -9.53
N TYR A 88 2.57 7.01 -10.70
CA TYR A 88 1.84 6.63 -11.91
C TYR A 88 2.61 5.60 -12.72
N THR A 89 2.03 4.41 -12.92
CA THR A 89 2.75 3.23 -13.44
C THR A 89 2.73 3.08 -14.96
N ARG A 90 1.95 3.91 -15.67
CA ARG A 90 1.89 3.84 -17.15
C ARG A 90 3.05 4.59 -17.84
N ARG A 91 4.01 5.10 -17.07
CA ARG A 91 5.29 5.66 -17.56
C ARG A 91 6.43 4.70 -17.22
N ALA A 92 7.54 4.77 -17.96
CA ALA A 92 8.67 3.85 -17.82
C ALA A 92 9.17 3.74 -16.36
N GLU A 93 9.43 4.88 -15.72
CA GLU A 93 9.89 4.95 -14.32
C GLU A 93 8.90 4.28 -13.34
N GLY A 94 7.62 4.64 -13.40
CA GLY A 94 6.62 4.03 -12.52
C GLY A 94 6.36 2.55 -12.81
N ARG A 95 6.55 2.12 -14.06
CA ARG A 95 6.42 0.71 -14.45
C ARG A 95 7.56 -0.13 -13.87
N GLU A 96 8.78 0.41 -13.85
CA GLU A 96 9.91 -0.25 -13.22
C GLU A 96 9.67 -0.46 -11.72
N ILE A 97 9.18 0.58 -11.03
CA ILE A 97 8.83 0.51 -9.61
C ILE A 97 7.75 -0.56 -9.37
N LEU A 98 6.73 -0.64 -10.22
CA LEU A 98 5.69 -1.67 -10.13
C LEU A 98 6.26 -3.09 -10.22
N LEU A 99 7.19 -3.33 -11.15
CA LEU A 99 7.81 -4.64 -11.34
C LEU A 99 8.70 -5.02 -10.15
N GLN A 100 9.50 -4.08 -9.65
CA GLN A 100 10.33 -4.29 -8.46
C GLN A 100 9.46 -4.60 -7.23
N ALA A 101 8.39 -3.82 -7.01
CA ALA A 101 7.46 -4.03 -5.89
C ALA A 101 6.76 -5.40 -5.97
N ARG A 102 6.34 -5.81 -7.18
CA ARG A 102 5.78 -7.14 -7.43
C ARG A 102 6.76 -8.25 -7.07
N SER A 103 8.02 -8.14 -7.49
CA SER A 103 9.05 -9.16 -7.20
C SER A 103 9.23 -9.35 -5.69
N LYS A 104 9.36 -8.25 -4.95
CA LYS A 104 9.48 -8.26 -3.48
C LYS A 104 8.28 -8.89 -2.79
N GLN A 105 7.05 -8.54 -3.22
CA GLN A 105 5.83 -9.07 -2.61
C GLN A 105 5.72 -10.60 -2.78
N HIS A 106 6.04 -11.14 -3.97
CA HIS A 106 6.01 -12.59 -4.22
C HIS A 106 7.05 -13.35 -3.40
N GLY A 107 8.27 -12.80 -3.24
CA GLY A 107 9.30 -13.40 -2.39
C GLY A 107 8.83 -13.56 -0.94
N ARG A 108 8.16 -12.55 -0.40
CA ARG A 108 7.65 -12.54 0.98
C ARG A 108 6.51 -13.54 1.21
N ILE A 109 5.55 -13.64 0.28
CA ILE A 109 4.45 -14.61 0.39
C ILE A 109 4.98 -16.04 0.40
N ARG A 110 5.98 -16.35 -0.43
CA ARG A 110 6.62 -17.68 -0.46
C ARG A 110 7.34 -18.01 0.86
N GLN A 111 8.05 -17.05 1.45
CA GLN A 111 8.68 -17.25 2.76
C GLN A 111 7.66 -17.49 3.88
N MET A 112 6.59 -16.67 3.96
CA MET A 112 5.55 -16.87 4.98
C MET A 112 4.83 -18.22 4.82
N ALA A 113 4.54 -18.63 3.58
CA ALA A 113 3.96 -19.94 3.32
C ALA A 113 4.89 -21.09 3.75
N PHE A 114 6.20 -20.93 3.59
CA PHE A 114 7.19 -21.92 4.03
C PHE A 114 7.29 -22.00 5.57
N GLU A 115 7.25 -20.88 6.28
CA GLU A 115 7.32 -20.87 7.75
C GLU A 115 6.04 -21.42 8.44
N LEU A 116 4.87 -21.21 7.83
CA LEU A 116 3.59 -21.71 8.38
C LEU A 116 3.40 -23.23 8.22
N TRP A 117 4.16 -23.87 7.34
CA TRP A 117 4.10 -25.31 7.06
C TRP A 117 5.12 -26.14 7.86
N LYS A 118 5.85 -25.51 8.78
CA LYS A 118 6.83 -26.16 9.66
C LYS A 118 6.26 -26.26 11.08
#